data_AF-A0A921LAU8-F1
#
_entry.id   AF-A0A921LAU8-F1
#
_cell.length_a   1.000
_cell.length_b   1.000
_cell.length_c   1.000
_cell.angle_alpha   90.00
_cell.angle_beta   90.00
_cell.angle_gamma   90.00
#
_symmetry.space_group_name_H-M   'P 1'
#
loop_
_entity.id
_entity.type
_entity.pdbx_description
1 polymer ?
#
loop_
_entity_poly.entity_id
_entity_poly.type
_entity_poly.pdbx_seq_one_letter_code
_entity_poly.pdbx_strand_id
1 'polypeptide(L)'
;MADMACDLMDIGQAAAGCDEQFAGIGNQIYVAYPEDLAAPPTYDQKKAAFVTGAFTFKAQKGAWKFRIKKQSGQISSTGNEGAKGYNVQLMFTIYKDVQNAAHVLRILKNRGDAIFFAENPAGGYYVVYDPTFGTEVNNNYDSGTTPDSDSGHAVTVTSNPNRYSLTTWAGTLTLRSEAGEEEEGGGG
;
A
#
# COMPACT_ATOMS: atom_id res chain seq x y z
N MET A 1 -27.53 -3.30 -17.91
CA MET A 1 -28.01 -2.08 -17.22
C MET A 1 -27.65 -2.02 -15.73
N ALA A 2 -27.10 -3.08 -15.11
CA ALA A 2 -26.69 -3.05 -13.70
C ALA A 2 -25.27 -2.48 -13.47
N ASP A 3 -24.36 -2.55 -14.45
CA ASP A 3 -22.98 -2.03 -14.34
C ASP A 3 -22.92 -0.51 -14.12
N MET A 4 -23.79 0.26 -14.77
CA MET A 4 -23.78 1.73 -14.62
C MET A 4 -24.22 2.18 -13.23
N ALA A 5 -25.02 1.39 -12.51
CA ALA A 5 -25.59 1.81 -11.22
C ALA A 5 -24.56 1.78 -10.07
N CYS A 6 -23.60 0.84 -10.11
CA CYS A 6 -22.52 0.80 -9.12
C CYS A 6 -21.49 1.90 -9.37
N ASP A 7 -21.10 2.11 -10.63
CA ASP A 7 -20.19 3.21 -11.00
C ASP A 7 -20.80 4.59 -10.66
N LEU A 8 -22.11 4.78 -10.86
CA LEU A 8 -22.82 6.01 -10.48
C LEU A 8 -22.97 6.19 -8.96
N MET A 9 -23.09 5.12 -8.18
CA MET A 9 -23.17 5.23 -6.71
C MET A 9 -21.83 5.64 -6.09
N ASP A 10 -20.72 5.09 -6.58
CA ASP A 10 -19.39 5.41 -6.05
C ASP A 10 -18.92 6.81 -6.47
N ILE A 11 -19.17 7.19 -7.73
CA ILE A 11 -18.94 8.54 -8.24
C ILE A 11 -19.81 9.56 -7.48
N GLY A 12 -21.05 9.19 -7.14
CA GLY A 12 -21.96 10.00 -6.32
C GLY A 12 -21.50 10.16 -4.86
N GLN A 13 -20.85 9.15 -4.26
CA GLN A 13 -20.28 9.23 -2.92
C GLN A 13 -18.98 10.06 -2.89
N ALA A 14 -18.14 9.97 -3.91
CA ALA A 14 -16.99 10.87 -4.08
C ALA A 14 -17.42 12.34 -4.17
N ALA A 15 -18.50 12.63 -4.91
CA ALA A 15 -19.07 13.98 -5.02
C ALA A 15 -19.74 14.48 -3.72
N ALA A 16 -20.07 13.58 -2.79
CA ALA A 16 -20.68 13.91 -1.50
C ALA A 16 -19.66 14.25 -0.39
N GLY A 17 -18.35 14.23 -0.69
CA GLY A 17 -17.31 14.56 0.29
C GLY A 17 -17.12 13.50 1.36
N CYS A 18 -17.20 12.22 0.99
CA CYS A 18 -17.00 11.12 1.92
C CYS A 18 -15.51 11.01 2.28
N ASP A 19 -15.13 11.62 3.40
CA ASP A 19 -13.79 11.53 3.97
C ASP A 19 -13.73 10.34 4.94
N GLU A 20 -12.91 9.35 4.61
CA GLU A 20 -12.69 8.17 5.47
C GLU A 20 -11.26 8.18 6.01
N GLN A 21 -11.08 7.99 7.31
CA GLN A 21 -9.77 7.96 7.95
C GLN A 21 -9.64 6.74 8.85
N PHE A 22 -8.62 5.91 8.57
CA PHE A 22 -8.29 4.71 9.32
C PHE A 22 -6.91 4.89 9.94
N ALA A 23 -6.87 5.11 11.25
CA ALA A 23 -5.63 5.23 12.01
C ALA A 23 -5.28 3.90 12.71
N GLY A 24 -3.99 3.67 12.96
CA GLY A 24 -3.53 2.49 13.69
C GLY A 24 -3.63 1.21 12.87
N ILE A 25 -3.47 1.28 11.55
CA ILE A 25 -3.23 0.09 10.73
C ILE A 25 -2.00 -0.66 11.27
N GLY A 26 -1.96 -1.97 11.06
CA GLY A 26 -0.98 -2.86 11.69
C GLY A 26 0.48 -2.41 11.59
N ASN A 27 1.35 -2.99 12.42
CA ASN A 27 2.76 -2.57 12.50
C ASN A 27 3.61 -3.06 11.30
N GLN A 28 2.97 -3.56 10.26
CA GLN A 28 3.58 -4.14 9.08
C GLN A 28 2.89 -3.56 7.84
N ILE A 29 3.71 -3.11 6.90
CA ILE A 29 3.27 -2.75 5.56
C ILE A 29 4.05 -3.63 4.60
N TYR A 30 3.36 -4.03 3.54
CA TYR A 30 3.96 -4.77 2.45
C TYR A 30 3.95 -3.91 1.20
N VAL A 31 5.02 -4.02 0.42
CA VAL A 31 5.17 -3.32 -0.84
C VAL A 31 5.43 -4.32 -1.93
N ALA A 32 4.86 -4.11 -3.10
CA ALA A 32 5.19 -4.85 -4.31
C ALA A 32 5.35 -3.89 -5.49
N TYR A 33 6.03 -4.33 -6.54
CA TYR A 33 5.98 -3.63 -7.80
C TYR A 33 4.88 -4.18 -8.71
N PRO A 34 4.16 -3.32 -9.44
CA PRO A 34 3.22 -3.78 -10.47
C PRO A 34 3.89 -4.65 -11.53
N GLU A 35 5.14 -4.35 -11.91
CA GLU A 35 5.89 -5.12 -12.89
C GLU A 35 6.28 -6.53 -12.43
N ASP A 36 6.24 -6.80 -11.12
CA ASP A 36 6.50 -8.12 -10.54
C ASP A 36 5.25 -9.01 -10.56
N LEU A 37 4.08 -8.45 -10.88
CA LEU A 37 2.86 -9.22 -11.11
C LEU A 37 2.88 -9.90 -12.48
N ALA A 38 2.25 -11.08 -12.57
CA ALA A 38 2.07 -11.82 -13.80
C ALA A 38 1.12 -11.11 -14.77
N ALA A 39 0.15 -10.37 -14.23
CA ALA A 39 -0.79 -9.53 -14.96
C ALA A 39 -1.24 -8.35 -14.07
N PRO A 40 -1.77 -7.26 -14.65
CA PRO A 40 -2.37 -6.17 -13.88
C PRO A 40 -3.49 -6.68 -12.96
N PRO A 41 -3.59 -6.18 -11.71
CA PRO A 41 -4.63 -6.60 -10.79
C PRO A 41 -6.00 -6.09 -11.26
N THR A 42 -7.05 -6.83 -10.91
CA THR A 42 -8.42 -6.54 -11.35
C THR A 42 -9.36 -6.37 -10.16
N TYR A 43 -10.28 -5.41 -10.29
CA TYR A 43 -11.31 -5.15 -9.29
C TYR A 43 -12.46 -6.16 -9.40
N ASP A 44 -13.07 -6.48 -8.26
CA ASP A 44 -14.42 -7.03 -8.22
C ASP A 44 -15.38 -5.90 -8.58
N GLN A 45 -16.00 -5.98 -9.76
CA GLN A 45 -16.88 -4.93 -10.29
C GLN A 45 -18.09 -4.60 -9.38
N LYS A 46 -18.37 -5.44 -8.38
CA LYS A 46 -19.51 -5.26 -7.47
C LYS A 46 -19.14 -4.71 -6.10
N LYS A 47 -17.86 -4.50 -5.82
CA LYS A 47 -17.35 -4.14 -4.48
C LYS A 47 -16.13 -3.24 -4.59
N ALA A 48 -15.87 -2.43 -3.57
CA ALA A 48 -14.61 -1.72 -3.39
C ALA A 48 -13.48 -2.69 -2.96
N ALA A 49 -13.19 -3.69 -3.80
CA ALA A 49 -12.22 -4.74 -3.51
C ALA A 49 -11.56 -5.29 -4.77
N PHE A 50 -10.34 -5.79 -4.63
CA PHE A 50 -9.68 -6.59 -5.64
C PHE A 50 -10.17 -8.03 -5.60
N VAL A 51 -10.25 -8.69 -6.76
CA VAL A 51 -10.56 -10.13 -6.81
C VAL A 51 -9.48 -10.92 -6.05
N THR A 52 -9.85 -12.05 -5.43
CA THR A 52 -8.93 -12.80 -4.56
C THR A 52 -7.62 -13.20 -5.26
N GLY A 53 -7.66 -13.47 -6.57
CA GLY A 53 -6.47 -13.79 -7.39
C GLY A 53 -5.77 -12.59 -8.06
N ALA A 54 -6.16 -11.35 -7.73
CA ALA A 54 -5.68 -10.15 -8.43
C ALA A 54 -4.17 -9.96 -8.36
N PHE A 55 -3.56 -10.32 -7.23
CA PHE A 55 -2.12 -10.15 -7.00
C PHE A 55 -1.38 -11.47 -7.14
N THR A 56 -1.23 -11.92 -8.40
CA THR A 56 -0.43 -13.09 -8.74
C THR A 56 0.97 -12.65 -9.17
N PHE A 57 2.00 -13.06 -8.43
CA PHE A 57 3.39 -12.70 -8.70
C PHE A 57 4.06 -13.63 -9.72
N LYS A 58 5.01 -13.10 -10.48
CA LYS A 58 5.94 -13.90 -11.30
C LYS A 58 6.80 -14.80 -10.40
N ALA A 59 7.35 -15.87 -10.97
CA ALA A 59 8.23 -16.78 -10.24
C ALA A 59 9.39 -16.02 -9.57
N GLN A 60 9.69 -16.38 -8.30
CA GLN A 60 10.73 -15.75 -7.47
C GLN A 60 10.51 -14.26 -7.14
N LYS A 61 9.33 -13.70 -7.47
CA LYS A 61 8.90 -12.37 -7.07
C LYS A 61 7.85 -12.45 -5.96
N GLY A 62 7.69 -11.35 -5.24
CA GLY A 62 6.76 -11.24 -4.13
C GLY A 62 6.83 -9.86 -3.50
N ALA A 63 5.95 -9.62 -2.54
CA ALA A 63 5.96 -8.38 -1.77
C ALA A 63 7.09 -8.38 -0.74
N TRP A 64 7.71 -7.22 -0.54
CA TRP A 64 8.63 -6.95 0.55
C TRP A 64 7.85 -6.56 1.79
N LYS A 65 8.21 -7.15 2.92
CA LYS A 65 7.68 -6.81 4.23
C LYS A 65 8.60 -5.81 4.91
N PHE A 66 8.02 -4.78 5.53
CA PHE A 66 8.75 -3.90 6.44
C PHE A 66 7.89 -3.48 7.63
N ARG A 67 8.57 -3.14 8.72
CA ARG A 67 7.94 -2.74 9.99
C ARG A 67 7.82 -1.23 10.03
N ILE A 68 6.65 -0.77 10.47
CA ILE A 68 6.39 0.64 10.74
C ILE A 68 6.32 0.87 12.25
N LYS A 69 6.55 2.11 12.69
CA LYS A 69 6.39 2.50 14.09
C LYS A 69 4.95 2.20 14.53
N LYS A 70 4.77 1.69 15.75
CA LYS A 70 3.45 1.37 16.29
C LYS A 70 2.51 2.57 16.15
N GLN A 71 1.30 2.33 15.67
CA GLN A 71 0.25 3.35 15.47
C GLN A 71 0.62 4.48 14.51
N SER A 72 1.75 4.41 13.79
CA SER A 72 2.12 5.45 12.80
C SER A 72 1.39 5.31 11.48
N GLY A 73 0.87 4.13 11.19
CA GLY A 73 0.18 3.86 9.94
C GLY A 73 -1.22 4.45 9.95
N GLN A 74 -1.54 5.18 8.89
CA GLN A 74 -2.83 5.81 8.69
C GLN A 74 -3.19 5.78 7.21
N ILE A 75 -4.44 5.45 6.90
CA ILE A 75 -5.03 5.59 5.56
C ILE A 75 -6.09 6.68 5.63
N SER A 76 -6.09 7.58 4.65
CA SER A 76 -7.15 8.55 4.44
C SER A 76 -7.63 8.49 3.00
N SER A 77 -8.93 8.66 2.81
CA SER A 77 -9.55 8.80 1.51
C SER A 77 -10.37 10.07 1.48
N THR A 78 -10.19 10.88 0.45
CA THR A 78 -10.99 12.08 0.22
C THR A 78 -11.54 12.07 -1.21
N GLY A 79 -12.80 12.46 -1.39
CA GLY A 79 -13.42 12.54 -2.72
C GLY A 79 -12.85 13.70 -3.54
N ASN A 80 -12.47 13.46 -4.79
CA ASN A 80 -12.07 14.55 -5.69
C ASN A 80 -13.29 15.34 -6.17
N GLU A 81 -13.16 16.66 -6.25
CA GLU A 81 -14.20 17.52 -6.79
C GLU A 81 -14.62 17.11 -8.22
N GLY A 82 -15.92 17.20 -8.50
CA GLY A 82 -16.47 16.87 -9.82
C GLY A 82 -16.48 15.36 -10.12
N ALA A 83 -16.49 14.53 -9.07
CA ALA A 83 -16.67 13.08 -9.18
C ALA A 83 -15.53 12.36 -9.94
N LYS A 84 -14.31 12.87 -9.78
CA LYS A 84 -13.08 12.36 -10.43
C LYS A 84 -12.41 11.24 -9.63
N GLY A 85 -13.20 10.39 -8.97
CA GLY A 85 -12.70 9.37 -8.05
C GLY A 85 -12.22 9.95 -6.72
N TYR A 86 -11.31 9.24 -6.05
CA TYR A 86 -10.84 9.55 -4.70
C TYR A 86 -9.34 9.78 -4.66
N ASN A 87 -8.87 10.59 -3.72
CA ASN A 87 -7.48 10.70 -3.33
C ASN A 87 -7.27 9.83 -2.09
N VAL A 88 -6.57 8.71 -2.28
CA VAL A 88 -6.28 7.77 -1.21
C VAL A 88 -4.82 7.91 -0.80
N GLN A 89 -4.60 8.24 0.46
CA GLN A 89 -3.27 8.42 1.03
C GLN A 89 -2.99 7.39 2.11
N LEU A 90 -1.81 6.79 2.07
CA LEU A 90 -1.26 5.96 3.13
C LEU A 90 -0.04 6.67 3.71
N MET A 91 -0.11 7.01 5.00
CA MET A 91 0.96 7.63 5.75
C MET A 91 1.50 6.64 6.78
N PHE A 92 2.81 6.53 6.90
CA PHE A 92 3.45 5.73 7.94
C PHE A 92 4.87 6.20 8.24
N THR A 93 5.40 5.79 9.39
CA THR A 93 6.82 6.00 9.74
C THR A 93 7.54 4.67 9.75
N ILE A 94 8.60 4.55 8.97
CA ILE A 94 9.43 3.34 8.94
C ILE A 94 10.18 3.21 10.27
N TYR A 95 10.15 2.01 10.86
CA TYR A 95 10.86 1.73 12.11
C TYR A 95 12.36 1.48 11.87
N LYS A 96 13.23 1.83 12.82
CA LYS A 96 14.70 1.74 12.69
C LYS A 96 15.25 0.33 12.40
N ASP A 97 14.53 -0.72 12.75
CA ASP A 97 14.96 -2.13 12.62
C ASP A 97 14.49 -2.80 11.32
N VAL A 98 14.68 -2.16 10.16
CA VAL A 98 14.32 -2.80 8.88
C VAL A 98 15.52 -3.58 8.34
N GLN A 99 15.49 -4.91 8.48
CA GLN A 99 16.42 -5.82 7.79
C GLN A 99 16.45 -5.59 6.27
N ASN A 100 15.37 -5.02 5.70
CA ASN A 100 15.23 -4.63 4.30
C ASN A 100 15.28 -3.10 4.05
N ALA A 101 15.80 -2.29 4.99
CA ALA A 101 15.75 -0.81 4.93
C ALA A 101 16.26 -0.26 3.60
N ALA A 102 17.42 -0.75 3.12
CA ALA A 102 18.04 -0.26 1.91
C ALA A 102 17.19 -0.53 0.65
N HIS A 103 16.53 -1.69 0.57
CA HIS A 103 15.64 -2.02 -0.54
C HIS A 103 14.36 -1.19 -0.50
N VAL A 104 13.76 -1.06 0.68
CA VAL A 104 12.55 -0.25 0.88
C VAL A 104 12.83 1.21 0.57
N LEU A 105 13.91 1.78 1.10
CA LEU A 105 14.32 3.15 0.78
C LEU A 105 14.63 3.32 -0.70
N ARG A 106 15.16 2.29 -1.38
CA ARG A 106 15.35 2.33 -2.84
C ARG A 106 14.02 2.34 -3.60
N ILE A 107 13.03 1.55 -3.18
CA ILE A 107 11.66 1.59 -3.73
C ILE A 107 11.13 3.02 -3.56
N LEU A 108 11.19 3.55 -2.34
CA LEU A 108 10.61 4.83 -1.96
C LEU A 108 11.31 6.05 -2.57
N LYS A 109 12.59 5.95 -2.93
CA LYS A 109 13.38 7.07 -3.46
C LYS A 109 13.42 7.12 -5.00
N ASN A 110 13.29 5.98 -5.68
CA ASN A 110 13.60 5.89 -7.11
C ASN A 110 12.42 5.52 -8.02
N ARG A 111 11.24 5.18 -7.49
CA ARG A 111 10.07 4.80 -8.30
C ARG A 111 8.79 5.43 -7.75
N GLY A 112 8.00 6.04 -8.64
CA GLY A 112 6.68 6.59 -8.29
C GLY A 112 5.64 5.49 -8.06
N ASP A 113 5.69 4.43 -8.87
CA ASP A 113 4.62 3.43 -8.93
C ASP A 113 4.94 2.15 -8.13
N ALA A 114 4.20 1.90 -7.05
CA ALA A 114 4.33 0.74 -6.18
C ALA A 114 2.97 0.39 -5.53
N ILE A 115 2.77 -0.89 -5.22
CA ILE A 115 1.55 -1.39 -4.61
C ILE A 115 1.80 -1.51 -3.11
N PHE A 116 0.98 -0.86 -2.30
CA PHE A 116 1.07 -0.94 -0.84
C PHE A 116 -0.09 -1.75 -0.27
N PHE A 117 0.24 -2.68 0.62
CA PHE A 117 -0.72 -3.49 1.38
C PHE A 117 -0.54 -3.22 2.87
N ALA A 118 -1.62 -2.82 3.53
CA ALA A 118 -1.69 -2.69 4.98
C ALA A 118 -2.61 -3.75 5.56
N GLU A 119 -2.27 -4.33 6.70
CA GLU A 119 -3.13 -5.32 7.36
C GLU A 119 -4.48 -4.70 7.76
N ASN A 120 -5.58 -5.37 7.39
CA ASN A 120 -6.92 -4.99 7.79
C ASN A 120 -7.31 -5.75 9.07
N PRO A 121 -7.71 -5.07 10.17
CA PRO A 121 -8.22 -5.73 11.37
C PRO A 121 -9.42 -6.67 11.14
N ALA A 122 -10.22 -6.42 10.10
CA ALA A 122 -11.35 -7.27 9.71
C ALA A 122 -10.94 -8.49 8.87
N GLY A 123 -9.65 -8.64 8.56
CA GLY A 123 -9.09 -9.71 7.73
C GLY A 123 -8.69 -9.23 6.32
N GLY A 124 -7.64 -9.85 5.77
CA GLY A 124 -7.06 -9.44 4.49
C GLY A 124 -6.23 -8.17 4.60
N TYR A 125 -6.21 -7.39 3.51
CA TYR A 125 -5.38 -6.20 3.37
C TYR A 125 -6.19 -5.02 2.84
N TYR A 126 -5.86 -3.82 3.32
CA TYR A 126 -6.14 -2.58 2.60
C TYR A 126 -5.09 -2.40 1.52
N VAL A 127 -5.51 -2.04 0.32
CA VAL A 127 -4.62 -1.83 -0.82
C VAL A 127 -4.69 -0.37 -1.24
N VAL A 128 -3.53 0.27 -1.32
CA VAL A 128 -3.38 1.65 -1.83
C VAL A 128 -2.60 1.57 -3.13
N TYR A 129 -3.36 1.44 -4.22
CA TYR A 129 -2.89 1.33 -5.60
C TYR A 129 -4.08 1.35 -6.57
N ASP A 130 -3.92 1.97 -7.74
CA ASP A 130 -4.82 1.81 -8.87
C ASP A 130 -4.05 1.30 -10.10
N PRO A 131 -4.51 0.27 -10.82
CA PRO A 131 -3.81 -0.28 -11.98
C PRO A 131 -3.75 0.66 -13.19
N THR A 132 -4.57 1.70 -13.23
CA THR A 132 -4.62 2.68 -14.34
C THR A 132 -3.74 3.89 -14.04
N PHE A 133 -3.81 4.40 -12.82
CA PHE A 133 -3.15 5.65 -12.41
C PHE A 133 -1.89 5.44 -11.58
N GLY A 134 -1.72 4.25 -11.02
CA GLY A 134 -0.61 3.89 -10.17
C GLY A 134 -0.66 4.57 -8.80
N THR A 135 0.53 4.75 -8.23
CA THR A 135 0.75 5.55 -7.03
C THR A 135 1.80 6.61 -7.27
N GLU A 136 1.87 7.56 -6.34
CA GLU A 136 3.00 8.43 -6.10
C GLU A 136 3.52 8.19 -4.68
N VAL A 137 4.82 8.15 -4.52
CA VAL A 137 5.46 7.95 -3.22
C VAL A 137 6.31 9.16 -2.88
N ASN A 138 5.99 9.79 -1.75
CA ASN A 138 6.79 10.85 -1.16
C ASN A 138 7.41 10.34 0.15
N ASN A 139 8.70 10.53 0.31
CA ASN A 139 9.44 10.16 1.51
C ASN A 139 10.18 11.39 2.02
N ASN A 140 9.90 11.77 3.26
CA ASN A 140 10.66 12.78 3.97
C ASN A 140 11.48 12.09 5.06
N TYR A 141 12.80 12.25 4.98
CA TYR A 141 13.70 11.80 6.03
C TYR A 141 13.79 12.88 7.10
N ASP A 142 13.32 12.58 8.31
CA ASP A 142 13.62 13.40 9.48
C ASP A 142 14.79 12.75 10.23
N SER A 143 15.94 13.41 10.16
CA SER A 143 17.15 12.94 10.84
C SER A 143 17.07 13.06 12.36
N GLY A 144 16.09 13.77 12.91
CA GLY A 144 15.94 14.00 14.34
C GLY A 144 17.11 14.81 14.90
N THR A 145 16.98 16.13 14.99
CA THR A 145 18.07 17.01 15.47
C THR A 145 18.13 17.18 16.99
N THR A 146 17.23 16.54 17.75
CA THR A 146 17.22 16.58 19.23
C THR A 146 17.42 15.18 19.85
N PRO A 147 18.01 15.08 21.06
CA PRO A 147 18.31 13.80 21.72
C PRO A 147 17.10 12.88 21.97
N ASP A 148 15.88 13.45 21.98
CA ASP A 148 14.60 12.74 22.12
C ASP A 148 13.86 12.58 20.77
N SER A 149 14.44 13.01 19.65
CA SER A 149 13.81 12.85 18.34
C SER A 149 13.88 11.39 17.87
N ASP A 150 12.72 10.79 17.66
CA ASP A 150 12.56 9.53 16.95
C ASP A 150 13.03 9.69 15.50
N SER A 151 14.30 9.41 15.22
CA SER A 151 14.82 9.33 13.84
C SER A 151 13.98 8.34 13.03
N GLY A 152 13.51 8.76 11.84
CA GLY A 152 12.64 7.91 11.02
C GLY A 152 12.35 8.48 9.63
N HIS A 153 11.91 7.60 8.73
CA HIS A 153 11.42 8.00 7.41
C HIS A 153 9.90 8.09 7.47
N ALA A 154 9.38 9.31 7.36
CA ALA A 154 7.96 9.54 7.14
C ALA A 154 7.66 9.32 5.66
N VAL A 155 6.74 8.42 5.37
CA VAL A 155 6.34 8.07 4.01
C VAL A 155 4.88 8.41 3.83
N THR A 156 4.59 9.11 2.75
CA THR A 156 3.24 9.36 2.25
C THR A 156 3.14 8.75 0.86
N VAL A 157 2.25 7.79 0.72
CA VAL A 157 1.88 7.19 -0.55
C VAL A 157 0.54 7.77 -0.95
N THR A 158 0.41 8.22 -2.20
CA THR A 158 -0.82 8.80 -2.74
C THR A 158 -1.24 8.00 -3.97
N SER A 159 -2.49 7.54 -4.01
CA SER A 159 -3.13 7.03 -5.22
C SER A 159 -4.24 8.01 -5.61
N ASN A 160 -4.02 8.75 -6.70
CA ASN A 160 -4.94 9.80 -7.15
C ASN A 160 -4.89 9.96 -8.68
N PRO A 161 -6.02 9.83 -9.40
CA PRO A 161 -7.32 9.40 -8.91
C PRO A 161 -7.34 7.90 -8.64
N ASN A 162 -7.97 7.50 -7.53
CA ASN A 162 -8.32 6.11 -7.27
C ASN A 162 -9.81 5.90 -7.57
N ARG A 163 -10.15 4.74 -8.13
CA ARG A 163 -11.54 4.42 -8.50
C ARG A 163 -12.46 4.34 -7.27
N TYR A 164 -11.94 3.85 -6.16
CA TYR A 164 -12.69 3.60 -4.91
C TYR A 164 -12.05 4.36 -3.75
N SER A 165 -12.85 4.69 -2.72
CA SER A 165 -12.36 5.38 -1.52
C SER A 165 -11.34 4.53 -0.76
N LEU A 166 -11.62 3.24 -0.61
CA LEU A 166 -10.69 2.30 0.00
C LEU A 166 -10.89 0.92 -0.59
N THR A 167 -9.81 0.35 -1.14
CA THR A 167 -9.87 -0.98 -1.72
C THR A 167 -9.35 -2.02 -0.75
N THR A 168 -10.05 -3.15 -0.67
CA THR A 168 -9.65 -4.29 0.15
C THR A 168 -9.26 -5.47 -0.70
N TRP A 169 -8.42 -6.35 -0.17
CA TRP A 169 -8.06 -7.61 -0.81
C TRP A 169 -7.96 -8.73 0.23
N ALA A 170 -8.73 -9.80 0.01
CA ALA A 170 -8.81 -10.95 0.92
C ALA A 170 -7.96 -12.15 0.46
N GLY A 171 -6.99 -11.94 -0.43
CA GLY A 171 -6.10 -13.02 -0.87
C GLY A 171 -4.92 -13.25 0.08
N THR A 172 -4.05 -14.20 -0.28
CA THR A 172 -2.83 -14.52 0.46
C THR A 172 -1.64 -13.85 -0.23
N LEU A 173 -0.93 -12.99 0.49
CA LEU A 173 0.19 -12.24 -0.07
C LEU A 173 1.44 -13.15 -0.19
N THR A 174 1.94 -13.31 -1.42
CA THR A 174 3.23 -13.97 -1.65
C THR A 174 4.35 -13.03 -1.22
N LEU A 175 5.06 -13.38 -0.14
CA LEU A 175 6.23 -12.64 0.30
C LEU A 175 7.44 -13.05 -0.53
N ARG A 176 8.26 -12.07 -0.89
CA ARG A 176 9.57 -12.37 -1.47
C ARG A 176 10.41 -13.02 -0.38
N SER A 177 10.97 -14.20 -0.67
CA SER A 177 11.95 -14.82 0.22
C SER A 177 13.00 -13.78 0.54
N GLU A 178 13.16 -13.48 1.83
CA GLU A 178 14.27 -12.67 2.30
C GLU A 178 15.54 -13.32 1.73
N ALA A 179 16.50 -12.50 1.28
CA ALA A 179 17.82 -13.06 1.06
C ALA A 179 18.22 -13.64 2.42
N GLY A 180 18.09 -14.96 2.56
CA GLY A 180 18.54 -15.65 3.74
C GLY A 180 19.96 -15.18 3.96
N GLU A 181 20.25 -14.80 5.19
CA GLU A 181 21.58 -15.05 5.71
C GLU A 181 21.96 -16.44 5.19
N GLU A 182 22.99 -16.50 4.36
CA GLU A 182 23.71 -17.75 4.17
C GLU A 182 23.98 -18.22 5.59
N GLU A 183 23.27 -19.28 6.02
CA GLU A 183 23.70 -20.03 7.19
C GLU A 183 25.18 -20.31 6.92
N GLU A 184 26.05 -19.73 7.76
CA GLU A 184 27.40 -20.20 7.95
C GLU A 184 27.30 -21.69 8.34
N GLY A 185 27.19 -22.54 7.33
CA GLY A 185 27.34 -23.97 7.44
C GLY A 185 28.81 -24.29 7.59
N GLY A 186 29.37 -23.95 8.76
CA GLY A 186 30.58 -24.57 9.26
C GLY A 186 30.37 -26.09 9.33
N GLY A 187 31.29 -26.83 8.72
CA GLY A 187 31.27 -28.28 8.74
C GLY A 187 32.64 -28.86 8.40
N GLY A 188 33.46 -29.01 9.46
CA GLY A 188 34.39 -30.13 9.69
C GLY A 188 35.53 -30.37 8.71
#